data_AF-A0AAI9GIV8-F1
#
_entry.id   AF-A0AAI9GIV8-F1
#
_cell.length_a   1.000
_cell.length_b   1.000
_cell.length_c   1.000
_cell.angle_alpha   90.00
_cell.angle_beta   90.00
_cell.angle_gamma   90.00
#
_symmetry.space_group_name_H-M   'P 1'
#
loop_
_entity.id
_entity.type
_entity.pdbx_description
1 polymer ?
#
loop_
_entity_poly.entity_id
_entity_poly.type
_entity_poly.pdbx_seq_one_letter_code
_entity_poly.pdbx_strand_id
1 'polypeptide(L)' 'MDIIDSANELEQLHIKAALSNRQSVIKSINGMCIWCEEMPAAPNSAYCSKDCGDDYEKYKRKNGWDGKYD' A
#
# COMPACT_ATOMS: atom_id res chain seq x y z
N MET A 1 -25.21 28.41 2.89
CA MET A 1 -23.90 27.76 2.92
C MET A 1 -22.93 28.74 3.54
N ASP A 2 -22.43 28.40 4.73
CA ASP A 2 -21.45 29.22 5.45
C ASP A 2 -20.03 28.66 5.31
N ILE A 3 -19.08 29.25 6.04
CA ILE A 3 -17.67 28.84 6.03
C ILE A 3 -17.52 27.42 6.61
N ILE A 4 -18.36 27.03 7.56
CA ILE A 4 -18.33 25.71 8.19
C ILE A 4 -18.85 24.65 7.21
N ASP A 5 -19.96 24.93 6.54
CA ASP A 5 -20.51 24.06 5.50
C ASP A 5 -19.48 23.81 4.39
N SER A 6 -18.79 24.87 3.96
CA SER A 6 -17.77 24.81 2.91
C SER A 6 -16.53 24.01 3.34
N ALA A 7 -16.08 24.20 4.58
CA ALA A 7 -14.95 23.46 5.14
C ALA A 7 -15.26 21.96 5.28
N ASN A 8 -16.47 21.62 5.74
CA ASN A 8 -16.92 20.24 5.87
C ASN A 8 -17.03 19.57 4.49
N GLU A 9 -17.56 20.26 3.48
CA GLU A 9 -17.62 19.72 2.13
C GLU A 9 -16.22 19.42 1.58
N LEU A 10 -15.28 20.34 1.77
CA LEU A 10 -13.90 20.14 1.34
C LEU A 10 -13.23 18.96 2.05
N GLU A 11 -13.44 18.80 3.36
CA GLU A 11 -12.94 17.66 4.12
C GLU A 11 -13.50 16.33 3.59
N GLN A 12 -14.81 16.28 3.33
CA GLN A 12 -15.47 15.09 2.76
C GLN A 12 -14.92 14.76 1.37
N LEU A 13 -14.62 15.77 0.55
CA LEU A 13 -13.97 15.58 -0.74
C LEU A 13 -12.56 15.01 -0.58
N HIS A 14 -11.76 15.53 0.36
CA HIS A 14 -10.42 15.00 0.64
C HIS A 14 -10.48 13.54 1.11
N ILE A 15 -11.39 13.18 2.01
CA ILE A 15 -11.58 11.81 2.49
C ILE A 15 -11.96 10.90 1.32
N LYS A 16 -12.94 11.30 0.50
CA LYS A 16 -13.36 10.52 -0.67
C LYS A 16 -12.20 10.32 -1.65
N ALA A 17 -11.46 11.38 -1.96
CA ALA A 17 -10.30 11.30 -2.85
C ALA A 17 -9.21 10.36 -2.30
N ALA A 18 -8.92 10.40 -1.00
CA ALA A 18 -7.95 9.52 -0.37
C ALA A 18 -8.40 8.05 -0.40
N LEU A 19 -9.68 7.78 -0.13
CA LEU A 19 -10.24 6.43 -0.17
C LEU A 19 -10.28 5.87 -1.60
N SER A 20 -10.69 6.67 -2.58
CA SER A 20 -10.75 6.26 -3.99
C SER A 20 -9.38 5.99 -4.59
N ASN A 21 -8.33 6.73 -4.17
CA ASN A 21 -6.97 6.56 -4.65
C ASN A 21 -6.10 5.64 -3.76
N ARG A 22 -6.69 4.98 -2.76
CA ARG A 22 -5.95 4.08 -1.89
C ARG A 22 -5.36 2.93 -2.73
N GLN A 23 -4.04 2.79 -2.70
CA GLN A 23 -3.35 1.70 -3.39
C GLN A 23 -3.87 0.33 -2.91
N SER A 24 -4.11 -0.58 -3.84
CA SER A 24 -4.49 -1.96 -3.50
C SER A 24 -3.37 -2.62 -2.68
N VAL A 25 -3.78 -3.50 -1.76
CA VAL A 25 -2.83 -4.30 -1.00
C VAL A 25 -2.13 -5.24 -1.97
N ILE A 26 -0.80 -5.16 -2.01
CA ILE A 26 0.03 -6.06 -2.80
C ILE A 26 -0.20 -7.49 -2.28
N LYS A 27 -0.46 -8.42 -3.19
CA LYS A 27 -0.58 -9.85 -2.89
C LYS A 27 0.55 -10.60 -3.57
N SER A 28 1.01 -11.66 -2.92
CA SER A 28 1.92 -12.60 -3.57
C SER A 28 1.20 -13.34 -4.71
N ILE A 29 1.84 -13.42 -5.87
CA ILE A 29 1.30 -14.12 -7.06
C ILE A 29 1.38 -15.64 -6.88
N ASN A 30 2.50 -16.14 -6.34
CA ASN A 30 2.78 -17.56 -6.18
C ASN A 30 2.60 -18.08 -4.74
N GLY A 31 2.17 -17.21 -3.82
CA GLY A 31 2.04 -17.54 -2.40
C GLY A 31 3.34 -17.45 -1.60
N MET A 32 4.46 -17.06 -2.21
CA MET A 32 5.75 -16.83 -1.54
C MET A 32 5.96 -15.35 -1.20
N CYS A 33 6.75 -15.08 -0.17
CA CYS A 33 7.11 -13.71 0.18
C CYS A 33 7.83 -13.03 -1.00
N ILE A 34 7.35 -11.87 -1.42
CA ILE A 34 7.95 -11.14 -2.57
C ILE A 34 9.30 -10.49 -2.26
N TRP A 35 9.72 -10.48 -0.98
CA TRP A 35 10.97 -9.86 -0.55
C TRP A 35 12.06 -10.89 -0.31
N CYS A 36 11.81 -11.88 0.55
CA CYS A 36 12.81 -12.92 0.82
C CYS A 36 12.71 -14.12 -0.11
N GLU A 37 11.54 -14.37 -0.73
CA GLU A 37 11.26 -15.54 -1.60
C GLU A 37 11.46 -16.93 -0.97
N GLU A 38 11.94 -16.99 0.27
CA GLU A 38 12.27 -18.23 0.99
C GLU A 38 11.08 -18.82 1.75
N MET A 39 10.17 -17.98 2.22
CA MET A 39 9.03 -18.39 3.06
C MET A 39 7.70 -18.06 2.41
N PRO A 40 6.63 -18.84 2.69
CA PRO A 40 5.28 -18.49 2.27
C PRO A 40 4.86 -17.10 2.77
N ALA A 41 4.11 -16.37 1.96
CA ALA A 41 3.48 -15.13 2.38
C ALA A 41 2.44 -15.42 3.48
N ALA A 42 2.34 -14.52 4.46
CA ALA A 42 1.31 -14.61 5.47
C ALA A 42 -0.09 -14.45 4.85
N PRO A 43 -1.15 -14.99 5.48
CA PRO A 43 -2.52 -14.83 4.98
C PRO A 43 -2.86 -13.36 4.73
N ASN A 44 -3.40 -13.05 3.55
CA ASN A 44 -3.72 -11.70 3.09
C ASN A 44 -2.52 -10.71 3.02
N SER A 45 -1.31 -11.23 2.86
CA SER A 45 -0.08 -10.44 2.71
C SER A 45 0.68 -10.84 1.44
N ALA A 46 1.58 -9.97 0.97
CA ALA A 46 2.64 -10.33 0.02
C ALA A 46 3.95 -10.77 0.70
N TYR A 47 4.01 -10.67 2.04
CA TYR A 47 5.22 -10.90 2.82
C TYR A 47 5.00 -11.96 3.89
N CYS A 48 6.06 -12.71 4.21
CA CYS A 48 6.06 -13.70 5.29
C CYS A 48 6.05 -13.06 6.68
N SER A 49 6.54 -11.81 6.81
CA SER A 49 6.62 -11.07 8.07
C SER A 49 6.46 -9.57 7.85
N LYS A 50 6.22 -8.84 8.95
CA LYS A 50 6.20 -7.37 8.94
C LYS A 50 7.56 -6.80 8.51
N ASP A 51 8.65 -7.38 8.98
CA ASP A 51 10.01 -6.89 8.68
C ASP A 51 10.32 -6.97 7.19
N CYS A 52 9.93 -8.06 6.51
CA CYS A 52 10.07 -8.18 5.06
C CYS A 52 9.26 -7.12 4.30
N GLY A 53 8.07 -6.79 4.78
CA GLY A 53 7.26 -5.70 4.21
C GLY A 53 7.91 -4.33 4.42
N ASP A 54 8.41 -4.06 5.62
CA ASP A 54 9.07 -2.78 5.94
C ASP A 54 10.36 -2.59 5.12
N ASP A 55 11.14 -3.66 4.92
CA ASP A 55 12.38 -3.62 4.15
C ASP A 55 12.12 -3.44 2.65
N TYR A 56 11.09 -4.10 2.12
CA TYR A 56 10.60 -3.83 0.76
C TYR A 56 10.22 -2.35 0.60
N GLU A 57 9.44 -1.78 1.52
CA GLU A 57 9.00 -0.37 1.42
C GLU A 57 10.15 0.63 1.57
N LYS A 58 11.18 0.31 2.39
CA LYS A 58 12.42 1.09 2.46
C LYS A 58 13.18 1.02 1.14
N TYR A 59 13.33 -0.18 0.58
CA TYR A 59 14.01 -0.40 -0.69
C TYR A 59 13.31 0.35 -1.83
N LYS A 60 11.98 0.23 -1.92
CA LYS A 60 11.13 0.94 -2.88
C LYS A 60 11.29 2.45 -2.80
N ARG A 61 11.24 3.03 -1.60
CA ARG A 61 11.45 4.48 -1.41
C ARG A 61 12.85 4.95 -1.81
N LYS A 62 13.88 4.13 -1.54
CA LYS A 62 15.27 4.49 -1.84
C LYS A 62 15.61 4.36 -3.32
N ASN A 63 15.10 3.32 -3.98
CA ASN A 63 15.54 2.92 -5.31
C ASN A 63 14.50 3.17 -6.40
N GLY A 64 13.32 3.72 -6.05
CA GLY A 64 12.25 4.00 -7.00
C GLY A 64 11.63 2.75 -7.63
N TRP A 65 11.84 1.58 -7.04
CA TRP A 65 11.34 0.32 -7.60
C TRP A 65 9.83 0.21 -7.41
N ASP A 66 9.07 0.27 -8.50
CA ASP A 66 7.60 0.22 -8.49
C ASP A 66 7.01 -1.18 -8.71
N GLY A 67 7.87 -2.22 -8.78
CA GLY A 67 7.46 -3.62 -8.88
C GLY A 67 6.69 -3.98 -10.15
N LYS A 68 6.91 -3.25 -11.27
CA LYS A 68 6.17 -3.44 -12.54
C LYS A 68 6.75 -4.45 -13.53
N TYR A 69 7.74 -5.27 -13.15
CA TYR A 69 8.24 -6.40 -13.94
C TYR A 69 8.34 -7.57 -12.94
N ASP A 70 7.65 -8.72 -13.07
CA ASP A 70 7.19 -9.49 -14.25
C ASP A 70 5.69 -9.88 -14.22
#